data_AF-A0A7S4F843-F1
#
_entry.id   AF-A0A7S4F843-F1
#
_cell.length_a   1.000
_cell.length_b   1.000
_cell.length_c   1.000
_cell.angle_alpha   90.00
_cell.angle_beta   90.00
_cell.angle_gamma   90.00
#
_symmetry.space_group_name_H-M   'P 1'
#
loop_
_entity.id
_entity.type
_entity.pdbx_description
1 polymer ?
#
loop_
_entity_poly.entity_id
_entity_poly.type
_entity_poly.pdbx_seq_one_letter_code
_entity_poly.pdbx_strand_id
1 'polypeptide(L)'
;RRGLIGVTQPRRVAAVAMAQRVSHELNVSLGGQVGYQVRYDHSTVTDDCRIKFMTDGVLLREVSTDLLLSKYSVLILDEAHERGLNTDLLMGILSRVVRLRAQR
;
A
#
# COMPACT_ATOMS: atom_id res chain seq x y z
N ARG A 1 -12.18 5.50 -10.86
CA ARG A 1 -11.58 6.73 -10.27
C ARG A 1 -10.07 6.63 -10.40
N ARG A 2 -9.36 7.69 -10.81
CA ARG A 2 -7.88 7.73 -10.78
C ARG A 2 -7.45 7.88 -9.32
N GLY A 3 -6.75 6.90 -8.77
CA GLY A 3 -6.22 6.90 -7.40
C GLY A 3 -5.09 5.88 -7.30
N LEU A 4 -4.25 5.95 -6.27
CA LEU A 4 -3.07 5.09 -6.15
C LEU A 4 -3.48 3.61 -6.04
N ILE A 5 -2.62 2.74 -6.53
CA ILE A 5 -2.63 1.30 -6.23
C ILE A 5 -1.69 1.10 -5.04
N GLY A 6 -2.22 0.61 -3.92
CA GLY A 6 -1.41 0.24 -2.76
C GLY A 6 -1.21 -1.26 -2.69
N VAL A 7 0.02 -1.72 -2.47
CA VAL A 7 0.36 -3.13 -2.28
C VAL A 7 1.06 -3.27 -0.95
N THR A 8 0.53 -4.09 -0.05
CA THR A 8 1.17 -4.33 1.25
C THR A 8 2.06 -5.56 1.22
N GLN A 9 3.09 -5.54 2.06
CA GLN A 9 4.03 -6.64 2.29
C GLN A 9 4.31 -6.74 3.80
N PRO A 10 4.35 -7.94 4.41
CA PRO A 10 4.61 -8.07 5.85
C PRO A 10 6.01 -7.59 6.24
N ARG A 11 6.98 -7.73 5.31
CA ARG A 11 8.40 -7.44 5.54
C ARG A 11 8.84 -6.19 4.79
N ARG A 12 9.64 -5.35 5.46
CA ARG A 12 10.26 -4.16 4.88
C ARG A 12 11.08 -4.48 3.63
N VAL A 13 11.93 -5.51 3.71
CA VAL A 13 12.83 -5.87 2.59
C VAL A 13 12.04 -6.28 1.36
N ALA A 14 10.92 -7.00 1.53
CA ALA A 14 10.03 -7.38 0.45
C ALA A 14 9.36 -6.15 -0.20
N ALA A 15 8.82 -5.22 0.60
CA ALA A 15 8.23 -3.98 0.06
C ALA A 15 9.22 -3.17 -0.81
N VAL A 16 10.47 -3.04 -0.35
CA VAL A 16 11.53 -2.32 -1.08
C VAL A 16 11.92 -3.06 -2.35
N ALA A 17 12.18 -4.37 -2.26
CA ALA A 17 12.59 -5.19 -3.38
C ALA A 17 11.52 -5.25 -4.47
N MET A 18 10.24 -5.36 -4.08
CA MET A 18 9.12 -5.36 -5.04
C MET A 18 9.00 -4.02 -5.76
N ALA A 19 9.14 -2.89 -5.07
CA ALA A 19 9.12 -1.59 -5.71
C ALA A 19 10.27 -1.42 -6.71
N GLN A 20 11.49 -1.82 -6.34
CA GLN A 20 12.65 -1.81 -7.23
C GLN A 20 12.46 -2.70 -8.46
N ARG A 21 11.92 -3.91 -8.24
CA ARG A 21 11.67 -4.87 -9.31
C ARG A 21 10.64 -4.35 -10.30
N VAL A 22 9.51 -3.86 -9.80
CA VAL A 22 8.42 -3.35 -10.64
C VAL A 22 8.80 -2.05 -11.33
N SER A 23 9.56 -1.14 -10.69
CA SER A 23 10.07 0.06 -11.38
C SER A 23 10.98 -0.31 -12.54
N HIS A 24 11.84 -1.32 -12.35
CA HIS A 24 12.71 -1.83 -13.42
C HIS A 24 11.91 -2.47 -14.57
N GLU A 25 10.92 -3.32 -14.26
CA GLU A 25 10.08 -3.96 -15.28
C GLU A 25 9.24 -2.97 -16.08
N LEU A 26 8.81 -1.87 -15.46
CA LEU A 26 8.07 -0.79 -16.11
C LEU A 26 8.97 0.24 -16.79
N ASN A 27 10.31 0.09 -16.70
CA ASN A 27 11.29 1.03 -17.21
C ASN A 27 11.06 2.47 -16.71
N VAL A 28 10.81 2.62 -15.40
CA VAL A 28 10.63 3.91 -14.72
C VAL A 28 11.59 4.02 -13.55
N SER A 29 11.96 5.25 -13.20
CA SER A 29 12.74 5.51 -11.99
C SER A 29 11.94 5.18 -10.73
N LEU A 30 12.58 4.50 -9.78
CA LEU A 30 12.04 4.35 -8.43
C LEU A 30 11.83 5.74 -7.80
N GLY A 31 10.66 5.97 -7.21
CA GLY A 31 10.23 7.28 -6.73
C GLY A 31 9.46 8.12 -7.76
N GLY A 32 9.40 7.70 -9.02
CA GLY A 32 8.51 8.24 -10.04
C GLY A 32 7.13 7.60 -9.96
N GLN A 33 6.76 6.81 -10.97
CA GLN A 33 5.45 6.13 -11.01
C GLN A 33 5.32 4.97 -10.02
N VAL A 34 6.44 4.43 -9.55
CA VAL A 34 6.50 3.33 -8.57
C VAL A 34 7.33 3.78 -7.38
N GLY A 35 6.81 3.58 -6.18
CA GLY A 35 7.48 3.93 -4.94
C GLY A 35 7.18 2.96 -3.82
N TYR A 36 7.86 3.11 -2.69
CA TYR A 36 7.57 2.37 -1.48
C TYR A 36 7.50 3.26 -0.23
N GLN A 37 6.81 2.80 0.81
CA GLN A 37 6.89 3.42 2.13
C GLN A 37 6.98 2.36 3.21
N VAL A 38 8.02 2.46 4.02
CA VAL A 38 8.27 1.56 5.15
C VAL A 38 8.56 2.40 6.39
N ARG A 39 8.61 1.76 7.56
CA ARG A 39 8.89 2.50 8.80
C ARG A 39 10.28 3.16 8.71
N TYR A 40 10.34 4.45 9.03
CA TYR A 40 11.55 5.29 8.99
C TYR A 40 12.12 5.61 7.60
N ASP A 41 11.40 5.26 6.53
CA ASP A 41 11.79 5.60 5.15
C ASP A 41 10.55 6.08 4.39
N HIS A 42 10.53 7.39 4.11
CA HIS A 42 9.36 8.10 3.59
C HIS A 42 9.63 8.76 2.23
N SER A 43 10.85 8.69 1.69
CA SER A 43 11.30 9.57 0.62
C SER A 43 10.98 9.10 -0.80
N THR A 44 10.32 7.94 -0.98
CA THR A 44 10.12 7.38 -2.34
C THR A 44 8.67 7.46 -2.86
N VAL A 45 7.76 8.14 -2.15
CA VAL A 45 6.39 8.38 -2.64
C VAL A 45 6.23 9.85 -2.99
N THR A 46 6.13 10.14 -4.28
CA THR A 46 5.91 11.48 -4.85
C THR A 46 4.48 11.63 -5.38
N ASP A 47 4.12 12.83 -5.83
CA ASP A 47 2.80 13.10 -6.43
C ASP A 47 2.57 12.32 -7.75
N ASP A 48 3.64 11.93 -8.43
CA ASP A 48 3.58 11.12 -9.66
C ASP A 48 3.39 9.63 -9.39
N CYS A 49 3.52 9.19 -8.13
CA CYS A 49 3.41 7.80 -7.75
C CYS A 49 2.03 7.24 -8.06
N ARG A 50 2.00 6.13 -8.82
CA ARG A 50 0.80 5.39 -9.20
C ARG A 50 0.70 4.06 -8.46
N ILE A 51 1.85 3.41 -8.22
CA ILE A 51 1.94 2.14 -7.49
C ILE A 51 2.82 2.35 -6.26
N LYS A 52 2.25 2.13 -5.09
CA LYS A 52 2.94 2.24 -3.80
C LYS A 52 3.02 0.89 -3.12
N PHE A 53 4.23 0.39 -2.93
CA PHE A 53 4.50 -0.74 -2.05
C PHE A 53 4.66 -0.25 -0.60
N MET A 54 4.16 -0.97 0.38
CA MET A 54 4.31 -0.56 1.77
C MET A 54 4.25 -1.73 2.73
N THR A 55 4.67 -1.52 3.99
CA THR A 55 4.38 -2.51 5.02
C THR A 55 2.94 -2.39 5.53
N ASP A 56 2.39 -3.48 6.06
CA ASP A 56 1.07 -3.49 6.68
C ASP A 56 0.91 -2.40 7.75
N GLY A 57 1.96 -2.19 8.55
CA GLY A 57 1.98 -1.14 9.59
C GLY A 57 1.88 0.28 9.02
N VAL A 58 2.37 0.53 7.81
CA VAL A 58 2.19 1.82 7.14
C VAL A 58 0.74 1.99 6.73
N LEU A 59 0.10 0.97 6.13
CA LEU A 59 -1.31 1.06 5.76
C LEU A 59 -2.21 1.23 6.98
N LEU A 60 -1.94 0.52 8.09
CA LEU A 60 -2.69 0.70 9.35
C LEU A 60 -2.61 2.14 9.87
N ARG A 61 -1.43 2.75 9.81
CA ARG A 61 -1.26 4.16 10.19
C ARG A 61 -2.11 5.08 9.31
N GLU A 62 -2.15 4.81 8.01
CA GLU A 62 -2.95 5.62 7.08
C GLU A 62 -4.44 5.45 7.29
N VAL A 63 -4.91 4.23 7.59
CA VAL A 63 -6.30 3.97 8.02
C VAL A 63 -6.66 4.80 9.25
N SER A 64 -5.70 5.00 10.17
CA SER A 64 -5.89 5.81 11.37
C SER A 64 -6.11 7.29 11.05
N THR A 65 -5.57 7.77 9.93
CA THR A 65 -5.68 9.17 9.49
C THR A 65 -6.87 9.38 8.54
N ASP A 66 -7.08 8.45 7.62
CA ASP A 66 -8.21 8.43 6.69
C ASP A 66 -8.79 7.01 6.64
N LEU A 67 -9.87 6.80 7.39
CA LEU A 67 -10.55 5.52 7.47
C LEU A 67 -11.07 5.04 6.10
N LEU A 68 -11.43 5.98 5.22
CA LEU A 68 -11.93 5.62 3.89
C LEU A 68 -10.81 5.32 2.91
N LEU A 69 -9.54 5.58 3.26
CA LEU A 69 -8.40 5.36 2.37
C LEU A 69 -8.62 5.98 0.98
N SER A 70 -9.17 7.20 0.98
CA SER A 70 -9.75 7.87 -0.19
C SER A 70 -8.75 8.08 -1.34
N LYS A 71 -7.46 8.19 -1.02
CA LYS A 71 -6.35 8.29 -1.99
C LYS A 71 -6.15 7.03 -2.83
N TYR A 72 -6.56 5.85 -2.34
CA TYR A 72 -6.40 4.59 -3.05
C TYR A 72 -7.63 4.27 -3.89
N SER A 73 -7.37 3.84 -5.13
CA SER A 73 -8.38 3.23 -5.99
C SER A 73 -8.43 1.71 -5.80
N VAL A 74 -7.27 1.09 -5.54
CA VAL A 74 -7.08 -0.35 -5.35
C VAL A 74 -6.11 -0.57 -4.20
N LEU A 75 -6.40 -1.58 -3.37
CA LEU A 75 -5.51 -2.08 -2.34
C LEU A 75 -5.34 -3.59 -2.52
N ILE A 76 -4.10 -4.04 -2.52
CA ILE A 76 -3.70 -5.44 -2.57
C ILE A 76 -3.05 -5.77 -1.23
N LEU A 77 -3.62 -6.72 -0.49
CA LEU A 77 -3.00 -7.30 0.69
C LEU A 77 -2.25 -8.55 0.26
N ASP A 78 -0.94 -8.45 0.15
CA ASP A 78 -0.10 -9.57 -0.27
C ASP A 78 0.32 -10.42 0.94
N GLU A 79 0.79 -11.64 0.67
CA GLU A 79 1.30 -12.57 1.70
C GLU A 79 0.30 -12.83 2.84
N ALA A 80 -1.00 -12.72 2.57
CA ALA A 80 -2.06 -12.91 3.58
C ALA A 80 -2.06 -14.31 4.22
N HIS A 81 -1.38 -15.27 3.58
CA HIS A 81 -1.16 -16.61 4.09
C HIS A 81 -0.23 -16.66 5.31
N GLU A 82 0.60 -15.64 5.55
CA GLU A 82 1.47 -15.58 6.74
C GLU A 82 0.71 -15.28 8.04
N ARG A 83 -0.58 -14.90 7.96
CA ARG A 83 -1.48 -14.69 9.11
C ARG A 83 -0.89 -13.75 10.18
N GLY A 84 -0.20 -12.71 9.74
CA GLY A 84 0.36 -11.69 10.62
C GLY A 84 -0.73 -10.87 11.31
N LEU A 85 -0.50 -10.48 12.56
CA LEU A 85 -1.46 -9.69 13.36
C LEU A 85 -1.93 -8.40 12.63
N ASN A 86 -0.99 -7.69 12.00
CA ASN A 86 -1.31 -6.46 11.27
C ASN A 86 -2.15 -6.72 10.03
N THR A 87 -1.84 -7.79 9.30
CA THR A 87 -2.57 -8.22 8.10
C THR A 87 -4.00 -8.63 8.46
N ASP A 88 -4.17 -9.43 9.51
CA ASP A 88 -5.48 -9.87 10.00
C ASP A 88 -6.33 -8.66 10.48
N LEU A 89 -5.72 -7.70 11.18
CA LEU A 89 -6.39 -6.46 11.58
C LEU A 89 -6.81 -5.62 10.36
N LEU A 90 -5.93 -5.46 9.37
CA LEU A 90 -6.24 -4.77 8.11
C LEU A 90 -7.41 -5.43 7.39
N MET A 91 -7.42 -6.76 7.26
CA MET A 91 -8.53 -7.49 6.64
C MET A 91 -9.85 -7.20 7.36
N GLY A 92 -9.85 -7.22 8.69
CA GLY A 92 -11.02 -6.88 9.51
C GLY A 92 -11.53 -5.48 9.24
N ILE A 93 -10.65 -4.47 9.22
CA ILE A 93 -11.03 -3.07 8.96
C ILE A 93 -11.50 -2.90 7.51
N LEU A 94 -10.74 -3.40 6.55
CA LEU A 94 -11.01 -3.23 5.12
C LEU A 94 -12.33 -3.88 4.71
N SER A 95 -12.73 -4.99 5.35
CA SER A 95 -14.05 -5.61 5.13
C SER A 95 -15.22 -4.65 5.41
N ARG A 96 -15.03 -3.69 6.31
CA ARG A 96 -16.01 -2.63 6.63
C ARG A 96 -15.85 -1.43 5.71
N VAL A 97 -14.60 -1.01 5.46
CA VAL A 97 -14.29 0.14 4.59
C VAL A 97 -14.82 -0.07 3.17
N VAL A 98 -14.69 -1.26 2.60
CA VAL A 98 -15.21 -1.58 1.26
C VAL A 98 -16.73 -1.35 1.18
N ARG A 99 -17.48 -1.79 2.20
CA ARG A 99 -18.94 -1.59 2.26
C ARG A 99 -19.30 -0.11 2.38
N LEU A 100 -18.59 0.64 3.23
CA LEU A 100 -18.80 2.08 3.40
C LEU A 100 -18.51 2.85 2.11
N ARG A 101 -17.47 2.46 1.36
CA ARG A 101 -17.13 3.10 0.08
C ARG A 101 -18.12 2.79 -1.02
N ALA A 102 -18.79 1.63 -0.99
CA ALA A 102 -19.79 1.24 -1.98
C ALA A 102 -21.14 1.98 -1.83
N GLN A 103 -21.42 2.54 -0.66
CA GLN A 103 -22.63 3.33 -0.40
C GLN A 103 -22.50 4.80 -0.85
N ARG A 104 -21.34 5.21 -1.37
CA ARG A 104 -21.04 6.55 -1.88
C ARG A 104 -20.94 6.56 -3.40
#